data_AF-A0A3N2HPS7-F1
#
_entry.id   AF-A0A3N2HPS7-F1
#
_cell.length_a   1.000
_cell.length_b   1.000
_cell.length_c   1.000
_cell.angle_alpha   90.00
_cell.angle_beta   90.00
_cell.angle_gamma   90.00
#
_symmetry.space_group_name_H-M   'P 1'
#
loop_
_entity.id
_entity.type
_entity.pdbx_description
1 polymer ?
#
loop_
_entity_poly.entity_id
_entity_poly.type
_entity_poly.pdbx_seq_one_letter_code
_entity_poly.pdbx_strand_id
1 'polypeptide(L)'
;MHRGARSSAEGADRADVGRTTAVTASQRRALWVLPVFALAGVYVVVMSTNAWVDPDPEQRARLAGDWPIAGAVWFRVGLGYVGALAAFVLTGFFAVLFAREWLFVRRTRRPSGSPGDEGAGASRSAGRPRHSRATVPIDPARVRTVLVVSPRGLGRSVMAAAYLRVLVDDEYFVDVRGIDPPDGPVPPVTQRDVSIVMGMDNVWVAPGQTPKRVMAAPVRAADLVVRLGCPDAFPVPRSTPVLDWDVPDPIGAGLVDVFPIRDEIRRRVEALAELLGLERRSLDRRDRDIPGQRHTEAEGRATIAYPADAGTAGSSADETAAGWFAAAEARLLVEIVDAPERAAEINDRGPFAPDFVVPWVAAVGAARSALDDELTWRGVGDARTLAEDAVALVVEWLEAVGVLRPLSDGRRDALRESGRAQRSHDDPPERWPRGLAGEYPAMAEMRHGEEDFDTWEVVPTAALRVYPGLAGEWAGVTAYLPVVDGSVAGPRVPPPDTPA
;
A
#
# COMPACT_ATOMS: atom_id res chain seq x y z
N MET A 1 -31.68 35.87 59.83
CA MET A 1 -32.90 35.12 60.18
C MET A 1 -32.60 33.63 60.06
N HIS A 2 -32.78 32.90 61.16
CA HIS A 2 -32.99 31.44 61.35
C HIS A 2 -32.12 30.40 60.59
N ARG A 3 -31.32 29.61 61.33
CA ARG A 3 -31.60 28.20 61.77
C ARG A 3 -31.94 27.28 60.58
N GLY A 4 -31.25 26.19 60.27
CA GLY A 4 -30.45 25.27 61.09
C GLY A 4 -31.03 23.86 60.89
N ALA A 5 -30.20 22.83 60.68
CA ALA A 5 -30.54 21.44 60.99
C ALA A 5 -29.29 20.54 60.91
N ARG A 6 -28.96 19.90 62.04
CA ARG A 6 -28.19 18.66 62.14
C ARG A 6 -29.17 17.50 62.23
N SER A 7 -28.85 16.36 61.61
CA SER A 7 -29.03 14.98 62.15
C SER A 7 -28.39 14.02 61.13
N SER A 8 -27.25 13.39 61.41
CA SER A 8 -27.08 12.16 62.20
C SER A 8 -27.98 10.99 61.77
N ALA A 9 -27.32 10.06 61.08
CA ALA A 9 -27.37 8.60 61.25
C ALA A 9 -28.72 7.87 61.19
N GLU A 10 -28.90 7.08 60.13
CA GLU A 10 -29.58 5.77 60.21
C GLU A 10 -29.24 4.93 58.97
N GLY A 11 -28.93 3.64 59.18
CA GLY A 11 -28.91 2.64 58.11
C GLY A 11 -27.54 2.13 57.67
N ALA A 12 -26.79 1.55 58.61
CA ALA A 12 -25.96 0.41 58.24
C ALA A 12 -26.86 -0.72 57.74
N ASP A 13 -26.28 -1.57 56.87
CA ASP A 13 -26.76 -2.89 56.49
C ASP A 13 -27.59 -3.00 55.18
N ARG A 14 -26.87 -3.12 54.06
CA ARG A 14 -27.20 -4.09 53.01
C ARG A 14 -25.94 -4.50 52.23
N ALA A 15 -25.38 -5.62 52.69
CA ALA A 15 -24.85 -6.72 51.89
C ALA A 15 -24.12 -6.39 50.58
N ASP A 16 -22.79 -6.47 50.65
CA ASP A 16 -22.00 -7.46 49.91
C ASP A 16 -22.75 -8.21 48.79
N VAL A 17 -22.75 -7.63 47.58
CA VAL A 17 -23.07 -8.36 46.35
C VAL A 17 -22.00 -8.05 45.30
N GLY A 18 -21.11 -9.02 45.12
CA GLY A 18 -20.57 -9.33 43.80
C GLY A 18 -19.39 -8.48 43.32
N ARG A 19 -18.23 -8.62 43.97
CA ARG A 19 -16.93 -8.43 43.30
C ARG A 19 -16.69 -9.60 42.33
N THR A 20 -17.56 -9.68 41.32
CA THR A 20 -17.48 -10.66 40.25
C THR A 20 -16.45 -10.16 39.25
N THR A 21 -15.38 -10.94 39.12
CA THR A 21 -14.37 -10.84 38.07
C THR A 21 -15.01 -10.46 36.72
N ALA A 22 -14.76 -9.23 36.25
CA ALA A 22 -15.16 -8.82 34.91
C ALA A 22 -14.23 -9.49 33.89
N VAL A 23 -14.50 -10.76 33.61
CA VAL A 23 -14.03 -11.48 32.42
C VAL A 23 -14.60 -10.73 31.22
N THR A 24 -13.73 -10.18 30.37
CA THR A 24 -14.11 -9.40 29.18
C THR A 24 -14.96 -10.27 28.23
N ALA A 25 -15.85 -9.66 27.45
CA ALA A 25 -16.76 -10.39 26.55
C ALA A 25 -16.00 -11.29 25.55
N SER A 26 -14.77 -10.94 25.16
CA SER A 26 -13.87 -11.77 24.35
C SER A 26 -13.33 -12.99 25.11
N GLN A 27 -12.96 -12.85 26.39
CA GLN A 27 -12.63 -13.99 27.25
C GLN A 27 -13.84 -14.88 27.49
N ARG A 28 -15.05 -14.31 27.64
CA ARG A 28 -16.29 -15.09 27.73
C ARG A 28 -16.52 -15.90 26.45
N ARG A 29 -16.35 -15.30 25.27
CA ARG A 29 -16.49 -16.03 23.98
C ARG A 29 -15.44 -17.14 23.81
N ALA A 30 -14.18 -16.93 24.18
CA ALA A 30 -13.15 -17.98 24.14
C ALA A 30 -13.42 -19.11 25.16
N LEU A 31 -13.97 -18.79 26.33
CA LEU A 31 -14.44 -19.75 27.33
C LEU A 31 -15.62 -20.60 26.83
N TRP A 32 -16.39 -20.15 25.83
CA TRP A 32 -17.47 -20.93 25.19
C TRP A 32 -16.96 -21.88 24.10
N VAL A 33 -15.85 -21.58 23.43
CA VAL A 33 -15.36 -22.38 22.29
C VAL A 33 -14.78 -23.72 22.76
N LEU A 34 -14.05 -23.73 23.87
CA LEU A 34 -13.45 -24.95 24.46
C LEU A 34 -14.49 -26.04 24.83
N PRO A 35 -15.58 -25.74 25.57
CA PRO A 35 -16.60 -26.73 25.86
C PRO A 35 -17.40 -27.16 24.62
N VAL A 36 -17.57 -26.30 23.62
CA VAL A 36 -18.29 -26.65 22.37
C VAL A 36 -17.55 -27.73 21.57
N PHE A 37 -16.23 -27.64 21.44
CA PHE A 37 -15.45 -28.69 20.76
C PHE A 37 -15.40 -29.99 21.56
N ALA A 38 -15.32 -29.91 22.90
CA ALA A 38 -15.41 -31.10 23.75
C ALA A 38 -16.80 -31.76 23.66
N LEU A 39 -17.87 -30.97 23.68
CA LEU A 39 -19.25 -31.45 23.49
C LEU A 39 -19.48 -32.02 22.10
N ALA A 40 -18.93 -31.42 21.04
CA ALA A 40 -19.01 -31.94 19.69
C ALA A 40 -18.27 -33.28 19.56
N GLY A 41 -17.09 -33.40 20.17
CA GLY A 41 -16.35 -34.67 20.24
C GLY A 41 -17.14 -35.76 20.99
N VAL A 42 -17.69 -35.43 22.16
CA VAL A 42 -18.56 -36.33 22.93
C VAL A 42 -19.84 -36.67 22.15
N TYR A 43 -20.44 -35.72 21.44
CA TYR A 43 -21.64 -35.95 20.63
C TYR A 43 -21.36 -36.87 19.44
N VAL A 44 -20.22 -36.72 18.76
CA VAL A 44 -19.82 -37.62 17.66
C VAL A 44 -19.56 -39.03 18.20
N VAL A 45 -18.92 -39.17 19.36
CA VAL A 45 -18.73 -40.48 20.02
C VAL A 45 -20.07 -41.07 20.46
N VAL A 46 -20.95 -40.28 21.07
CA VAL A 46 -22.27 -40.75 21.49
C VAL A 46 -23.13 -41.12 20.28
N MET A 47 -23.20 -40.32 19.22
CA MET A 47 -23.97 -40.64 18.01
C MET A 47 -23.42 -41.87 17.27
N SER A 48 -22.10 -42.05 17.23
CA SER A 48 -21.49 -43.26 16.66
C SER A 48 -21.74 -44.51 17.51
N THR A 49 -21.99 -44.35 18.81
CA THR A 49 -22.28 -45.46 19.75
C THR A 49 -23.79 -45.73 19.91
N ASN A 50 -24.65 -44.70 19.86
CA ASN A 50 -26.10 -44.80 20.09
C ASN A 50 -26.87 -45.41 18.92
N ALA A 51 -26.28 -45.47 17.73
CA ALA A 51 -26.86 -46.21 16.60
C ALA A 51 -26.92 -47.73 16.83
N TRP A 52 -26.47 -48.23 17.99
CA TRP A 52 -26.25 -49.66 18.24
C TRP A 52 -26.77 -50.21 19.57
N VAL A 53 -27.48 -49.41 20.38
CA VAL A 53 -27.97 -49.88 21.69
C VAL A 53 -29.26 -50.73 21.59
N ASP A 54 -29.94 -50.78 20.44
CA ASP A 54 -30.93 -51.85 20.18
C ASP A 54 -31.19 -52.09 18.68
N PRO A 55 -30.42 -52.95 17.99
CA PRO A 55 -30.70 -53.30 16.60
C PRO A 55 -31.83 -54.35 16.52
N ASP A 56 -32.84 -54.03 15.70
CA ASP A 56 -33.96 -54.89 15.31
C ASP A 56 -33.44 -56.30 14.91
N PRO A 57 -34.08 -57.41 15.34
CA PRO A 57 -33.66 -58.78 14.99
C PRO A 57 -33.36 -59.03 13.50
N GLU A 58 -34.03 -58.35 12.57
CA GLU A 58 -33.70 -58.46 11.13
C GLU A 58 -32.35 -57.84 10.75
N GLN A 59 -31.92 -56.76 11.40
CA GLN A 59 -30.62 -56.14 11.15
C GLN A 59 -29.47 -57.03 11.63
N ARG A 60 -29.66 -57.75 12.76
CA ARG A 60 -28.67 -58.71 13.27
C ARG A 60 -28.41 -59.85 12.27
N ALA A 61 -29.46 -60.33 11.60
CA ALA A 61 -29.34 -61.38 10.59
C ALA A 61 -28.55 -60.92 9.35
N ARG A 62 -28.74 -59.68 8.88
CA ARG A 62 -28.01 -59.12 7.72
C ARG A 62 -26.53 -58.86 8.03
N LEU A 63 -26.21 -58.45 9.25
CA LEU A 63 -24.82 -58.21 9.69
C LEU A 63 -24.03 -59.51 9.92
N ALA A 64 -24.71 -60.63 10.15
CA ALA A 64 -24.07 -61.94 10.31
C ALA A 64 -23.75 -62.66 8.98
N GLY A 65 -24.34 -62.23 7.85
CA GLY A 65 -24.21 -62.91 6.55
C GLY A 65 -23.16 -62.33 5.59
N ASP A 66 -22.94 -61.00 5.59
CA ASP A 66 -22.15 -60.32 4.55
C ASP A 66 -20.96 -59.53 5.14
N TRP A 67 -19.76 -60.12 5.03
CA TRP A 67 -18.46 -59.54 5.42
C TRP A 67 -18.19 -58.09 4.93
N PRO A 68 -18.62 -57.66 3.72
CA PRO A 68 -18.40 -56.28 3.26
C PRO A 68 -19.12 -55.23 4.10
N ILE A 69 -20.27 -55.58 4.70
CA ILE A 69 -21.10 -54.66 5.48
C ILE A 69 -20.45 -54.43 6.85
N ALA A 70 -19.91 -55.49 7.48
CA ALA A 70 -19.18 -55.39 8.74
C ALA A 70 -17.91 -54.53 8.59
N GLY A 71 -17.16 -54.68 7.49
CA GLY A 71 -15.95 -53.88 7.22
C GLY A 71 -16.23 -52.37 7.07
N ALA A 72 -17.30 -52.00 6.37
CA ALA A 72 -17.72 -50.61 6.21
C ALA A 72 -18.16 -49.98 7.56
N VAL A 73 -18.74 -50.77 8.45
CA VAL A 73 -19.14 -50.34 9.80
C VAL A 73 -17.91 -50.07 10.68
N TRP A 74 -16.95 -50.99 10.74
CA TRP A 74 -15.72 -50.79 11.50
C TRP A 74 -14.88 -49.61 10.99
N PHE A 75 -14.87 -49.38 9.67
CA PHE A 75 -14.21 -48.23 9.07
C PHE A 75 -14.82 -46.89 9.53
N ARG A 76 -16.16 -46.78 9.57
CA ARG A 76 -16.86 -45.58 10.04
C ARG A 76 -16.62 -45.29 11.53
N VAL A 77 -16.59 -46.35 12.35
CA VAL A 77 -16.26 -46.24 13.78
C VAL A 77 -14.81 -45.75 13.95
N GLY A 78 -13.87 -46.34 13.21
CA GLY A 78 -12.47 -45.91 13.21
C GLY A 78 -12.31 -44.43 12.83
N LEU A 79 -13.03 -43.98 11.79
CA LEU A 79 -13.03 -42.58 11.35
C LEU A 79 -13.58 -41.64 12.43
N GLY A 80 -14.61 -42.07 13.18
CA GLY A 80 -15.15 -41.33 14.31
C GLY A 80 -14.13 -41.13 15.45
N TYR A 81 -13.39 -42.18 15.80
CA TYR A 81 -12.33 -42.10 16.82
C TYR A 81 -11.15 -41.22 16.37
N VAL A 82 -10.76 -41.28 15.10
CA VAL A 82 -9.72 -40.40 14.55
C VAL A 82 -10.17 -38.93 14.59
N GLY A 83 -11.42 -38.66 14.24
CA GLY A 83 -12.01 -37.32 14.34
C GLY A 83 -12.02 -36.79 15.79
N ALA A 84 -12.40 -37.64 16.75
CA ALA A 84 -12.38 -37.29 18.17
C ALA A 84 -10.95 -37.00 18.69
N LEU A 85 -9.97 -37.81 18.28
CA LEU A 85 -8.56 -37.60 18.62
C LEU A 85 -8.04 -36.27 18.07
N ALA A 86 -8.34 -35.96 16.79
CA ALA A 86 -7.95 -34.70 16.17
C ALA A 86 -8.56 -33.49 16.89
N ALA A 87 -9.83 -33.56 17.28
CA ALA A 87 -10.51 -32.51 18.06
C ALA A 87 -9.85 -32.30 19.43
N PHE A 88 -9.45 -33.38 20.10
CA PHE A 88 -8.76 -33.32 21.39
C PHE A 88 -7.38 -32.69 21.29
N VAL A 89 -6.60 -33.06 20.26
CA VAL A 89 -5.28 -32.48 19.98
C VAL A 89 -5.38 -30.99 19.68
N LEU A 90 -6.34 -30.58 18.83
CA LEU A 90 -6.59 -29.17 18.52
C LEU A 90 -6.98 -28.38 19.78
N THR A 91 -7.84 -28.94 20.63
CA THR A 91 -8.25 -28.32 21.89
C THR A 91 -7.05 -28.14 22.83
N GLY A 92 -6.18 -29.15 22.95
CA GLY A 92 -4.94 -29.06 23.72
C GLY A 92 -3.98 -27.99 23.18
N PHE A 93 -3.79 -27.94 21.87
CA PHE A 93 -2.95 -26.92 21.21
C PHE A 93 -3.45 -25.50 21.47
N PHE A 94 -4.76 -25.26 21.31
CA PHE A 94 -5.38 -23.97 21.59
C PHE A 94 -5.31 -23.61 23.09
N ALA A 95 -5.47 -24.59 23.99
CA ALA A 95 -5.32 -24.37 25.43
C ALA A 95 -3.89 -23.94 25.81
N VAL A 96 -2.86 -24.53 25.18
CA VAL A 96 -1.45 -24.14 25.40
C VAL A 96 -1.19 -22.73 24.88
N LEU A 97 -1.66 -22.39 23.67
CA LEU A 97 -1.55 -21.04 23.13
C LEU A 97 -2.25 -20.02 24.03
N PHE A 98 -3.46 -20.35 24.48
CA PHE A 98 -4.23 -19.51 25.39
C PHE A 98 -3.54 -19.34 26.75
N ALA A 99 -2.99 -20.41 27.35
CA ALA A 99 -2.26 -20.34 28.60
C ALA A 99 -0.99 -19.48 28.47
N ARG A 100 -0.28 -19.59 27.34
CA ARG A 100 0.91 -18.80 27.06
C ARG A 100 0.58 -17.31 26.91
N GLU A 101 -0.54 -17.01 26.25
CA GLU A 101 -1.06 -15.65 26.12
C GLU A 101 -1.58 -15.09 27.45
N TRP A 102 -2.29 -15.90 28.23
CA TRP A 102 -2.79 -15.51 29.54
C TRP A 102 -1.65 -15.23 30.53
N LEU A 103 -0.57 -16.01 30.49
CA LEU A 103 0.64 -15.76 31.27
C LEU A 103 1.38 -14.48 30.83
N PHE A 104 1.34 -14.15 29.54
CA PHE A 104 1.84 -12.87 29.03
C PHE A 104 1.02 -11.70 29.58
N VAL A 105 -0.32 -11.75 29.47
CA VAL A 105 -1.24 -10.71 29.98
C VAL A 105 -1.22 -10.59 31.52
N ARG A 106 -1.06 -11.70 32.24
CA ARG A 106 -1.02 -11.69 33.71
C ARG A 106 0.28 -11.09 34.24
N ARG A 107 1.39 -11.24 33.51
CA ARG A 107 2.66 -10.56 33.83
C ARG A 107 2.62 -9.06 33.54
N THR A 108 1.70 -8.59 32.68
CA THR A 108 1.56 -7.16 32.34
C THR A 108 0.58 -6.41 33.24
N ARG A 109 -0.33 -7.08 33.94
CA ARG A 109 -1.12 -6.45 35.02
C ARG A 109 -0.30 -6.35 36.31
N ARG A 110 0.44 -5.25 36.49
CA ARG A 110 0.73 -4.79 37.86
C ARG A 110 -0.60 -4.39 38.52
N PRO A 111 -0.91 -4.85 39.75
CA PRO A 111 -2.04 -4.31 40.48
C PRO A 111 -1.74 -2.84 40.77
N SER A 112 -2.52 -1.93 40.17
CA SER A 112 -2.61 -0.56 40.62
C SER A 112 -3.27 -0.55 42.00
N GLY A 113 -2.48 -0.28 43.04
CA GLY A 113 -2.93 0.22 44.34
C GLY A 113 -3.50 -0.81 45.33
N SER A 114 -2.76 -1.02 46.43
CA SER A 114 -3.37 -1.40 47.72
C SER A 114 -4.26 -0.26 48.25
N PRO A 115 -5.29 -0.56 49.04
CA PRO A 115 -6.13 0.44 49.68
C PRO A 115 -5.42 1.02 50.93
N GLY A 116 -5.47 2.35 51.09
CA GLY A 116 -5.09 3.04 52.33
C GLY A 116 -4.11 4.20 52.10
N ASP A 117 -4.62 5.42 51.92
CA ASP A 117 -4.56 6.49 52.93
C ASP A 117 -5.08 7.80 52.31
N GLU A 118 -6.27 8.24 52.73
CA GLU A 118 -6.69 9.63 52.60
C GLU A 118 -6.02 10.42 53.72
N GLY A 119 -5.11 11.34 53.38
CA GLY A 119 -4.46 12.19 54.36
C GLY A 119 -3.55 13.25 53.73
N ALA A 120 -4.00 14.50 53.82
CA ALA A 120 -3.35 15.74 53.42
C ALA A 120 -1.82 15.85 53.63
N GLY A 121 -1.16 16.62 52.76
CA GLY A 121 0.11 17.28 53.11
C GLY A 121 1.07 17.51 51.95
N ALA A 122 1.18 18.77 51.52
CA ALA A 122 2.21 19.22 50.60
C ALA A 122 3.62 18.92 51.13
N SER A 123 4.46 18.28 50.32
CA SER A 123 5.92 18.37 50.44
C SER A 123 6.60 18.10 49.11
N ARG A 124 7.38 19.08 48.65
CA ARG A 124 8.34 18.96 47.57
C ARG A 124 9.39 17.92 47.96
N SER A 125 9.46 16.83 47.22
CA SER A 125 10.64 15.96 47.23
C SER A 125 11.08 15.68 45.79
N ALA A 126 12.34 15.99 45.53
CA ALA A 126 13.00 15.80 44.25
C ALA A 126 12.99 14.31 43.86
N GLY A 127 12.29 14.01 42.77
CA GLY A 127 12.23 12.69 42.18
C GLY A 127 13.58 12.31 41.58
N ARG A 128 14.27 11.37 42.24
CA ARG A 128 15.41 10.61 41.72
C ARG A 128 15.01 9.95 40.38
N PRO A 129 15.78 10.07 39.29
CA PRO A 129 15.39 9.46 38.02
C PRO A 129 15.39 7.94 38.15
N ARG A 130 14.23 7.33 37.90
CA ARG A 130 14.06 5.88 37.81
C ARG A 130 14.86 5.37 36.60
N HIS A 131 15.54 4.24 36.81
CA HIS A 131 16.50 3.60 35.91
C HIS A 131 16.22 3.81 34.41
N SER A 132 17.04 4.66 33.79
CA SER A 132 17.28 4.67 32.35
C SER A 132 17.76 3.28 31.95
N ARG A 133 16.88 2.53 31.29
CA ARG A 133 17.25 1.31 30.59
C ARG A 133 18.14 1.78 29.43
N ALA A 134 19.39 1.31 29.38
CA ALA A 134 20.28 1.64 28.27
C ALA A 134 19.57 1.30 26.96
N THR A 135 19.31 2.32 26.14
CA THR A 135 18.66 2.17 24.84
C THR A 135 19.56 1.29 23.98
N VAL A 136 19.02 0.18 23.48
CA VAL A 136 19.73 -0.66 22.52
C VAL A 136 20.01 0.21 21.29
N PRO A 137 21.27 0.35 20.84
CA PRO A 137 21.58 1.08 19.62
C PRO A 137 20.82 0.48 18.43
N ILE A 138 20.32 1.34 17.55
CA ILE A 138 19.70 0.91 16.29
C ILE A 138 20.84 0.63 15.31
N ASP A 139 20.89 -0.60 14.79
CA ASP A 139 21.76 -1.01 13.69
C ASP A 139 20.95 -0.95 12.38
N PRO A 140 21.13 0.07 11.54
CA PRO A 140 20.31 0.29 10.35
C PRO A 140 20.29 -0.91 9.41
N ALA A 141 21.43 -1.60 9.26
CA ALA A 141 21.59 -2.74 8.37
C ALA A 141 20.76 -3.98 8.78
N ARG A 142 20.22 -4.00 10.00
CA ARG A 142 19.42 -5.12 10.54
C ARG A 142 17.93 -4.81 10.65
N VAL A 143 17.52 -3.58 10.47
CA VAL A 143 16.10 -3.22 10.59
C VAL A 143 15.40 -3.50 9.28
N ARG A 144 14.53 -4.52 9.27
CA ARG A 144 13.61 -4.78 8.16
C ARG A 144 12.16 -4.74 8.63
N THR A 145 11.89 -5.17 9.86
CA THR A 145 10.54 -5.19 10.43
C THR A 145 10.37 -4.06 11.46
N VAL A 146 9.52 -3.08 11.15
CA VAL A 146 9.18 -1.96 12.04
C VAL A 146 7.75 -2.13 12.57
N LEU A 147 7.63 -2.28 13.89
CA LEU A 147 6.35 -2.39 14.57
C LEU A 147 5.95 -1.05 15.20
N VAL A 148 4.92 -0.42 14.65
CA VAL A 148 4.38 0.86 15.10
C VAL A 148 3.18 0.64 16.00
N VAL A 149 3.22 1.13 17.24
CA VAL A 149 2.21 0.85 18.26
C VAL A 149 1.66 2.14 18.87
N SER A 150 0.35 2.24 18.99
CA SER A 150 -0.34 3.30 19.74
C SER A 150 -1.42 2.70 20.65
N PRO A 151 -2.02 3.46 21.59
CA PRO A 151 -3.09 2.94 22.45
C PRO A 151 -4.23 2.27 21.67
N ARG A 152 -4.74 2.92 20.62
CA ARG A 152 -5.90 2.43 19.84
C ARG A 152 -5.54 1.73 18.53
N GLY A 153 -4.29 1.82 18.08
CA GLY A 153 -3.91 1.36 16.73
C GLY A 153 -4.56 2.19 15.62
N LEU A 154 -4.92 3.44 15.92
CA LEU A 154 -5.60 4.41 15.05
C LEU A 154 -4.86 5.74 15.14
N GLY A 155 -5.06 6.62 14.16
CA GLY A 155 -4.51 7.98 14.20
C GLY A 155 -2.98 7.98 14.16
N ARG A 156 -2.32 8.22 15.30
CA ARG A 156 -0.85 8.33 15.43
C ARG A 156 -0.09 7.22 14.72
N SER A 157 -0.35 5.96 15.10
CA SER A 157 0.39 4.83 14.54
C SER A 157 0.06 4.58 13.07
N VAL A 158 -1.14 4.94 12.64
CA VAL A 158 -1.55 4.83 11.23
C VAL A 158 -0.84 5.89 10.40
N MET A 159 -0.79 7.14 10.86
CA MET A 159 -0.05 8.25 10.23
C MET A 159 1.44 7.92 10.13
N ALA A 160 2.06 7.52 11.25
CA ALA A 160 3.49 7.19 11.29
C ALA A 160 3.84 6.02 10.35
N ALA A 161 3.02 4.97 10.33
CA ALA A 161 3.23 3.85 9.43
C ALA A 161 2.98 4.22 7.96
N ALA A 162 1.99 5.06 7.68
CA ALA A 162 1.70 5.51 6.32
C ALA A 162 2.86 6.35 5.76
N TYR A 163 3.43 7.28 6.55
CA TYR A 163 4.63 8.01 6.14
C TYR A 163 5.85 7.11 6.02
N LEU A 164 6.08 6.19 6.96
CA LEU A 164 7.24 5.31 6.88
C LEU A 164 7.19 4.44 5.62
N ARG A 165 6.00 3.95 5.23
CA ARG A 165 5.78 3.20 3.98
C ARG A 165 6.10 4.00 2.72
N VAL A 166 6.05 5.33 2.77
CA VAL A 166 6.43 6.18 1.63
C VAL A 166 7.96 6.24 1.47
N LEU A 167 8.71 6.11 2.56
CA LEU A 167 10.17 6.26 2.56
C LEU A 167 10.92 4.94 2.39
N VAL A 168 10.29 3.82 2.71
CA VAL A 168 10.90 2.51 2.58
C VAL A 168 10.64 1.90 1.20
N ASP A 169 11.52 0.97 0.81
CA ASP A 169 11.32 0.06 -0.32
C ASP A 169 10.55 -1.21 0.13
N ASP A 170 10.37 -2.15 -0.81
CA ASP A 170 9.67 -3.41 -0.58
C ASP A 170 10.41 -4.37 0.38
N GLU A 171 11.64 -4.06 0.80
CA GLU A 171 12.40 -4.87 1.77
C GLU A 171 11.98 -4.61 3.23
N TYR A 172 11.24 -3.53 3.49
CA TYR A 172 10.77 -3.20 4.84
C TYR A 172 9.32 -3.64 5.09
N PHE A 173 9.09 -4.27 6.24
CA PHE A 173 7.75 -4.61 6.71
C PHE A 173 7.32 -3.68 7.85
N VAL A 174 6.37 -2.78 7.56
CA VAL A 174 5.79 -1.86 8.56
C VAL A 174 4.43 -2.37 9.03
N ASP A 175 4.33 -2.74 10.30
CA ASP A 175 3.09 -3.23 10.92
C ASP A 175 2.53 -2.26 11.97
N VAL A 176 1.21 -2.20 12.10
CA VAL A 176 0.51 -1.31 13.03
C VAL A 176 -0.27 -2.11 14.05
N ARG A 177 -0.08 -1.82 15.34
CA ARG A 177 -0.81 -2.46 16.44
C ARG A 177 -1.38 -1.45 17.45
N GLY A 178 -2.48 -1.85 18.08
CA GLY A 178 -3.11 -1.16 19.20
C GLY A 178 -2.89 -1.88 20.53
N ILE A 179 -2.72 -1.17 21.64
CA ILE A 179 -2.76 -1.80 22.98
C ILE A 179 -4.17 -2.30 23.28
N ASP A 180 -5.14 -1.42 23.08
CA ASP A 180 -6.57 -1.67 23.28
C ASP A 180 -7.37 -1.10 22.11
N PRO A 181 -7.29 -1.74 20.93
CA PRO A 181 -8.03 -1.29 19.76
C PRO A 181 -9.54 -1.55 19.91
N PRO A 182 -10.40 -0.81 19.17
CA PRO A 182 -11.82 -1.13 19.05
C PRO A 182 -12.08 -2.54 18.52
N ASP A 183 -13.19 -3.14 18.95
CA ASP A 183 -13.61 -4.45 18.46
C ASP A 183 -14.23 -4.32 17.05
N GLY A 184 -13.51 -4.79 16.03
CA GLY A 184 -14.00 -4.90 14.66
C GLY A 184 -13.64 -3.72 13.75
N PRO A 185 -14.28 -3.65 12.56
CA PRO A 185 -14.02 -2.60 11.58
C PRO A 185 -14.39 -1.22 12.14
N VAL A 186 -13.50 -0.26 11.98
CA VAL A 186 -13.72 1.12 12.43
C VAL A 186 -14.40 1.90 11.31
N PRO A 187 -15.53 2.60 11.58
CA PRO A 187 -16.17 3.45 10.58
C PRO A 187 -15.19 4.48 9.98
N PRO A 188 -15.18 4.71 8.65
CA PRO A 188 -14.26 5.66 8.03
C PRO A 188 -14.28 7.06 8.67
N VAL A 189 -15.45 7.50 9.15
CA VAL A 189 -15.63 8.80 9.83
C VAL A 189 -14.75 8.96 11.07
N THR A 190 -14.38 7.88 11.77
CA THR A 190 -13.53 7.93 12.97
C THR A 190 -12.11 8.42 12.66
N GLN A 191 -11.62 8.22 11.44
CA GLN A 191 -10.30 8.68 10.99
C GLN A 191 -10.42 9.73 9.88
N ARG A 192 -11.55 10.45 9.79
CA ARG A 192 -11.80 11.42 8.72
C ARG A 192 -10.71 12.49 8.69
N ASP A 193 -10.45 13.15 9.81
CA ASP A 193 -9.49 14.26 9.86
C ASP A 193 -8.06 13.78 9.60
N VAL A 194 -7.72 12.58 10.09
CA VAL A 194 -6.47 11.89 9.76
C VAL A 194 -6.34 11.67 8.26
N SER A 195 -7.39 11.14 7.62
CA SER A 195 -7.38 10.84 6.18
C SER A 195 -7.30 12.11 5.33
N ILE A 196 -7.98 13.19 5.74
CA ILE A 196 -7.91 14.49 5.08
C ILE A 196 -6.48 15.05 5.15
N VAL A 197 -5.92 15.12 6.36
CA VAL A 197 -4.61 15.74 6.61
C VAL A 197 -3.46 14.94 5.98
N MET A 198 -3.56 13.61 5.96
CA MET A 198 -2.59 12.74 5.24
C MET A 198 -2.78 12.81 3.73
N GLY A 199 -4.01 12.94 3.24
CA GLY A 199 -4.31 13.17 1.82
C GLY A 199 -3.73 14.48 1.30
N MET A 200 -3.64 15.51 2.15
CA MET A 200 -2.92 16.75 1.85
C MET A 200 -1.40 16.57 1.71
N ASP A 201 -0.85 15.39 1.98
CA ASP A 201 0.54 15.04 1.68
C ASP A 201 0.62 13.98 0.57
N ASN A 202 -0.49 13.70 -0.14
CA ASN A 202 -0.68 12.58 -1.07
C ASN A 202 -0.30 11.22 -0.45
N VAL A 203 -0.53 11.06 0.85
CA VAL A 203 -0.29 9.79 1.55
C VAL A 203 -1.61 9.11 1.82
N TRP A 204 -1.81 7.94 1.24
CA TRP A 204 -3.04 7.18 1.37
C TRP A 204 -3.15 6.51 2.74
N VAL A 205 -4.31 6.66 3.37
CA VAL A 205 -4.70 5.90 4.56
C VAL A 205 -5.97 5.13 4.24
N ALA A 206 -5.90 3.80 4.32
CA ALA A 206 -7.05 2.97 3.98
C ALA A 206 -8.23 3.22 4.94
N PRO A 207 -9.44 3.45 4.43
CA PRO A 207 -10.64 3.57 5.26
C PRO A 207 -11.10 2.19 5.77
N GLY A 208 -11.95 2.17 6.81
CA GLY A 208 -12.60 0.93 7.26
C GLY A 208 -11.66 -0.10 7.89
N GLN A 209 -10.46 0.30 8.32
CA GLN A 209 -9.48 -0.62 8.92
C GLN A 209 -10.03 -1.32 10.16
N THR A 210 -9.58 -2.56 10.37
CA THR A 210 -9.79 -3.31 11.61
C THR A 210 -8.46 -3.31 12.39
N PRO A 211 -8.28 -2.44 13.40
CA PRO A 211 -7.02 -2.32 14.10
C PRO A 211 -6.71 -3.62 14.86
N LYS A 212 -5.46 -4.06 14.76
CA LYS A 212 -5.03 -5.32 15.37
C LYS A 212 -4.43 -5.06 16.74
N ARG A 213 -4.79 -5.88 17.73
CA ARG A 213 -4.18 -5.81 19.07
C ARG A 213 -2.70 -6.20 19.01
N VAL A 214 -1.88 -5.55 19.84
CA VAL A 214 -0.48 -5.92 20.04
C VAL A 214 -0.41 -7.28 20.73
N MET A 215 0.33 -8.20 20.13
CA MET A 215 0.49 -9.57 20.61
C MET A 215 1.98 -9.86 20.77
N ALA A 216 2.32 -10.83 21.61
CA ALA A 216 3.72 -11.14 21.90
C ALA A 216 4.51 -11.63 20.67
N ALA A 217 3.84 -12.21 19.67
CA ALA A 217 4.49 -12.71 18.46
C ALA A 217 5.03 -11.58 17.56
N PRO A 218 4.20 -10.61 17.09
CA PRO A 218 4.70 -9.43 16.35
C PRO A 218 5.80 -8.66 17.08
N VAL A 219 5.69 -8.49 18.41
CA VAL A 219 6.70 -7.77 19.20
C VAL A 219 8.05 -8.50 19.23
N ARG A 220 8.07 -9.84 19.19
CA ARG A 220 9.31 -10.62 19.12
C ARG A 220 9.91 -10.67 17.72
N ALA A 221 9.08 -10.53 16.69
CA ALA A 221 9.51 -10.55 15.30
C ALA A 221 9.99 -9.17 14.81
N ALA A 222 9.69 -8.09 15.55
CA ALA A 222 10.09 -6.75 15.19
C ALA A 222 11.58 -6.51 15.45
N ASP A 223 12.26 -5.94 14.46
CA ASP A 223 13.63 -5.45 14.58
C ASP A 223 13.66 -4.08 15.25
N LEU A 224 12.61 -3.29 15.07
CA LEU A 224 12.41 -1.99 15.71
C LEU A 224 10.97 -1.84 16.17
N VAL A 225 10.78 -1.35 17.40
CA VAL A 225 9.45 -1.00 17.93
C VAL A 225 9.35 0.51 18.12
N VAL A 226 8.37 1.14 17.47
CA VAL A 226 8.05 2.57 17.62
C VAL A 226 6.75 2.71 18.41
N ARG A 227 6.80 3.28 19.61
CA ARG A 227 5.65 3.48 20.49
C ARG A 227 5.22 4.95 20.45
N LEU A 228 3.95 5.21 20.15
CA LEU A 228 3.38 6.54 20.08
C LEU A 228 2.38 6.73 21.22
N GLY A 229 2.74 7.53 22.23
CA GLY A 229 1.89 7.85 23.39
C GLY A 229 1.48 6.64 24.23
N CYS A 230 2.33 5.61 24.30
CA CYS A 230 2.12 4.41 25.13
C CYS A 230 3.44 3.84 25.71
N PRO A 231 4.23 4.65 26.43
CA PRO A 231 5.49 4.19 27.01
C PRO A 231 5.23 3.06 28.01
N ASP A 232 6.02 2.00 27.92
CA ASP A 232 6.03 0.83 28.80
C ASP A 232 4.68 0.09 28.97
N ALA A 233 3.76 0.26 28.02
CA ALA A 233 2.44 -0.38 28.03
C ALA A 233 2.47 -1.90 27.77
N PHE A 234 3.54 -2.42 27.15
CA PHE A 234 3.70 -3.84 26.84
C PHE A 234 5.19 -4.23 26.88
N PRO A 235 5.50 -5.51 27.16
CA PRO A 235 6.88 -5.97 27.29
C PRO A 235 7.51 -6.15 25.90
N VAL A 236 8.68 -5.56 25.72
CA VAL A 236 9.52 -5.69 24.52
C VAL A 236 10.80 -6.47 24.89
N PRO A 237 11.30 -7.37 24.01
CA PRO A 237 12.59 -8.04 24.21
C PRO A 237 13.70 -7.04 24.55
N ARG A 238 14.66 -7.46 25.39
CA ARG A 238 15.79 -6.59 25.79
C ARG A 238 16.74 -6.27 24.64
N SER A 239 16.74 -7.10 23.59
CA SER A 239 17.57 -6.94 22.40
C SER A 239 16.94 -6.08 21.31
N THR A 240 15.64 -5.78 21.39
CA THR A 240 14.94 -5.01 20.36
C THR A 240 15.02 -3.52 20.72
N PRO A 241 15.56 -2.66 19.84
CA PRO A 241 15.52 -1.22 20.04
C PRO A 241 14.09 -0.70 20.05
N VAL A 242 13.86 0.34 20.86
CA VAL A 242 12.56 0.96 21.07
C VAL A 242 12.68 2.47 20.94
N LEU A 243 11.79 3.07 20.15
CA LEU A 243 11.63 4.52 20.07
C LEU A 243 10.31 4.92 20.69
N ASP A 244 10.35 5.87 21.62
CA ASP A 244 9.17 6.43 22.27
C ASP A 244 8.91 7.85 21.77
N TRP A 245 7.75 8.02 21.14
CA TRP A 245 7.29 9.31 20.63
C TRP A 245 6.09 9.77 21.46
N ASP A 246 6.27 10.86 22.19
CA ASP A 246 5.17 11.53 22.87
C ASP A 246 4.48 12.46 21.89
N VAL A 247 3.32 12.03 21.38
CA VAL A 247 2.53 12.74 20.38
C VAL A 247 1.06 12.72 20.82
N PRO A 248 0.33 13.85 20.74
CA PRO A 248 -1.10 13.90 21.04
C PRO A 248 -1.94 12.98 20.14
N ASP A 249 -3.09 12.53 20.63
CA ASP A 249 -3.98 11.66 19.85
C ASP A 249 -4.86 12.48 18.90
N PRO A 250 -4.79 12.27 17.57
CA PRO A 250 -5.59 13.03 16.61
C PRO A 250 -7.04 12.57 16.53
N ILE A 251 -7.38 11.37 17.03
CA ILE A 251 -8.75 10.85 16.86
C ILE A 251 -9.69 11.53 17.86
N GLY A 252 -10.66 12.26 17.32
CA GLY A 252 -11.61 13.08 18.07
C GLY A 252 -11.14 14.51 18.29
N ALA A 253 -9.92 14.86 17.82
CA ALA A 253 -9.47 16.24 17.73
C ALA A 253 -10.16 16.92 16.53
N GLY A 254 -10.28 18.26 16.56
CA GLY A 254 -10.76 19.00 15.40
C GLY A 254 -9.71 19.01 14.28
N LEU A 255 -10.12 19.17 13.02
CA LEU A 255 -9.21 19.17 11.86
C LEU A 255 -8.00 20.11 12.03
N VAL A 256 -8.21 21.30 12.60
CA VAL A 256 -7.15 22.30 12.86
C VAL A 256 -6.08 21.75 13.82
N ASP A 257 -6.47 20.98 14.83
CA ASP A 257 -5.57 20.41 15.83
C ASP A 257 -4.79 19.20 15.29
N VAL A 258 -5.28 18.56 14.22
CA VAL A 258 -4.63 17.40 13.60
C VAL A 258 -3.41 17.82 12.75
N PHE A 259 -3.39 19.05 12.21
CA PHE A 259 -2.24 19.56 11.45
C PHE A 259 -0.92 19.54 12.23
N PRO A 260 -0.80 20.15 13.43
CA PRO A 260 0.46 20.11 14.18
C PRO A 260 0.83 18.69 14.63
N ILE A 261 -0.15 17.81 14.85
CA ILE A 261 0.10 16.39 15.16
C ILE A 261 0.73 15.68 13.94
N ARG A 262 0.17 15.90 12.74
CA ARG A 262 0.72 15.38 11.49
C ARG A 262 2.16 15.84 11.30
N ASP A 263 2.41 17.14 11.40
CA ASP A 263 3.74 17.73 11.13
C ASP A 263 4.80 17.16 12.08
N GLU A 264 4.42 16.97 13.34
CA GLU A 264 5.29 16.44 14.38
C GLU A 264 5.53 14.92 14.26
N ILE A 265 4.60 14.17 13.68
CA ILE A 265 4.82 12.77 13.27
C ILE A 265 5.73 12.72 12.04
N ARG A 266 5.44 13.54 11.02
CA ARG A 266 6.21 13.63 9.77
C ARG A 266 7.69 13.87 10.05
N ARG A 267 8.02 14.89 10.84
CA ARG A 267 9.40 15.22 11.26
C ARG A 267 10.11 14.07 11.96
N ARG A 268 9.39 13.30 12.80
CA ARG A 268 9.97 12.13 13.48
C ARG A 268 10.20 10.96 12.53
N VAL A 269 9.35 10.78 11.53
CA VAL A 269 9.51 9.74 10.52
C VAL A 269 10.68 10.06 9.60
N GLU A 270 10.86 11.32 9.17
CA GLU A 270 12.04 11.77 8.41
C GLU A 270 13.33 11.54 9.22
N ALA A 271 13.36 11.93 10.49
CA ALA A 271 14.49 11.64 11.37
C ALA A 271 14.74 10.14 11.58
N LEU A 272 13.69 9.32 11.58
CA LEU A 272 13.82 7.86 11.61
C LEU A 272 14.41 7.32 10.31
N ALA A 273 14.00 7.84 9.15
CA ALA A 273 14.55 7.45 7.86
C ALA A 273 16.04 7.80 7.75
N GLU A 274 16.44 8.99 8.21
CA GLU A 274 17.85 9.36 8.34
C GLU A 274 18.63 8.38 9.23
N LEU A 275 18.06 8.03 10.39
CA LEU A 275 18.67 7.09 11.33
C LEU A 275 18.82 5.69 10.72
N LEU A 276 17.85 5.25 9.93
CA LEU A 276 17.88 3.96 9.22
C LEU A 276 18.72 3.99 7.95
N GLY A 277 19.31 5.15 7.60
CA GLY A 277 20.14 5.29 6.40
C GLY A 277 19.38 5.03 5.10
N LEU A 278 18.06 5.23 5.09
CA LEU A 278 17.24 5.03 3.88
C LEU A 278 17.72 5.96 2.76
N GLU A 279 17.58 5.52 1.51
CA GLU A 279 17.85 6.36 0.34
C GLU A 279 16.87 7.54 0.29
N ARG A 280 15.57 7.25 0.47
CA ARG A 280 14.50 8.25 0.59
C ARG A 280 14.39 8.72 2.04
N ARG A 281 14.81 9.96 2.31
CA ARG A 281 14.81 10.55 3.67
C ARG A 281 13.79 11.67 3.87
N SER A 282 13.30 12.24 2.77
CA SER A 282 12.39 13.38 2.76
C SER A 282 10.97 12.94 2.42
N LEU A 283 9.97 13.41 3.17
CA LEU A 283 8.56 13.26 2.80
C LEU A 283 8.06 14.43 1.95
N ASP A 284 8.93 15.35 1.56
CA ASP A 284 8.58 16.42 0.63
C ASP A 284 8.18 15.83 -0.72
N ARG A 285 7.05 16.31 -1.26
CA ARG A 285 6.46 15.80 -2.48
C ARG A 285 7.40 15.90 -3.67
N ARG A 286 8.26 16.92 -3.68
CA ARG A 286 9.25 17.16 -4.73
C ARG A 286 10.38 16.12 -4.77
N ASP A 287 10.62 15.44 -3.65
CA ASP A 287 11.70 14.46 -3.47
C ASP A 287 11.19 13.01 -3.62
N ARG A 288 9.91 12.82 -3.98
CA ARG A 288 9.28 11.49 -4.07
C ARG A 288 8.98 11.11 -5.51
N ASP A 289 9.21 9.83 -5.80
CA ASP A 289 8.73 9.20 -7.02
C ASP A 289 7.20 9.25 -7.08
N ILE A 290 6.69 9.58 -8.25
CA ILE A 290 5.25 9.61 -8.52
C ILE A 290 4.77 8.17 -8.75
N PRO A 291 3.81 7.66 -7.96
CA PRO A 291 3.32 6.30 -8.11
C PRO A 291 2.75 6.02 -9.49
N GLY A 292 3.15 4.89 -10.09
CA GLY A 292 2.63 4.45 -11.40
C GLY A 292 3.19 5.23 -12.59
N GLN A 293 4.04 6.24 -12.36
CA GLN A 293 4.69 6.96 -13.43
C GLN A 293 6.02 6.30 -13.79
N ARG A 294 6.30 6.19 -15.09
CA ARG A 294 7.63 5.79 -15.57
C ARG A 294 8.60 6.93 -15.31
N HIS A 295 9.60 6.66 -14.49
CA HIS A 295 10.77 7.51 -14.32
C HIS A 295 11.87 6.88 -15.17
N THR A 296 12.02 7.33 -16.41
CA THR A 296 13.24 7.05 -17.13
C THR A 296 14.25 8.08 -16.65
N GLU A 297 15.28 7.63 -15.95
CA GLU A 297 16.53 8.37 -15.85
C GLU A 297 17.12 8.40 -17.25
N ALA A 298 16.58 9.23 -18.14
CA ALA A 298 17.24 9.51 -19.39
C ALA A 298 18.50 10.31 -19.05
N GLU A 299 19.56 9.60 -18.62
CA GLU A 299 20.91 10.11 -18.45
C GLU A 299 21.44 10.46 -19.83
N GLY A 300 21.08 11.65 -20.30
CA GLY A 300 21.44 12.14 -21.60
C GLY A 300 21.02 13.58 -21.71
N ARG A 301 21.78 14.49 -21.08
CA ARG A 301 21.65 15.91 -21.43
C ARG A 301 21.97 16.06 -22.90
N ALA A 302 21.19 16.89 -23.59
CA ALA A 302 21.45 17.18 -24.98
C ALA A 302 22.89 17.67 -25.18
N THR A 303 23.55 17.21 -26.23
CA THR A 303 24.93 17.63 -26.55
C THR A 303 24.99 18.99 -27.26
N ILE A 304 23.84 19.59 -27.51
CA ILE A 304 23.68 20.90 -28.14
C ILE A 304 23.14 21.92 -27.13
N ALA A 305 23.22 23.20 -27.46
CA ALA A 305 22.69 24.24 -26.60
C ALA A 305 21.15 24.21 -26.55
N TYR A 306 20.62 24.38 -25.34
CA TYR A 306 19.21 24.66 -25.09
C TYR A 306 18.81 26.05 -25.59
N PRO A 307 17.52 26.29 -25.89
CA PRO A 307 17.07 27.58 -26.38
C PRO A 307 17.14 28.64 -25.26
N ALA A 308 17.25 29.92 -25.63
CA ALA A 308 17.56 31.00 -24.67
C ALA A 308 16.43 31.27 -23.64
N ASP A 309 15.20 30.90 -24.00
CA ASP A 309 13.97 30.93 -23.21
C ASP A 309 13.79 29.70 -22.31
N ALA A 310 14.65 28.67 -22.42
CA ALA A 310 14.70 27.55 -21.47
C ALA A 310 15.22 27.95 -20.07
N GLY A 311 15.38 29.25 -19.79
CA GLY A 311 15.89 29.78 -18.52
C GLY A 311 17.40 29.62 -18.39
N THR A 312 18.16 30.67 -18.70
CA THR A 312 19.55 30.75 -18.21
C THR A 312 19.55 31.15 -16.74
N ALA A 313 20.22 30.36 -15.88
CA ALA A 313 20.30 30.60 -14.44
C ALA A 313 20.64 32.06 -14.12
N GLY A 314 19.72 32.77 -13.47
CA GLY A 314 19.84 34.21 -13.19
C GLY A 314 18.84 34.77 -12.17
N SER A 315 17.69 34.11 -11.97
CA SER A 315 16.70 34.42 -10.91
C SER A 315 15.96 33.16 -10.44
N SER A 316 15.23 33.22 -9.31
CA SER A 316 14.44 32.08 -8.81
C SER A 316 13.29 31.68 -9.75
N ALA A 317 12.77 32.62 -10.55
CA ALA A 317 11.79 32.34 -11.60
C ALA A 317 12.45 31.65 -12.80
N ASP A 318 13.68 32.06 -13.16
CA ASP A 318 14.45 31.42 -14.25
C ASP A 318 14.92 30.01 -13.87
N GLU A 319 15.29 29.78 -12.59
CA GLU A 319 15.58 28.44 -12.06
C GLU A 319 14.36 27.51 -12.11
N THR A 320 13.16 28.08 -11.94
CA THR A 320 11.89 27.34 -12.01
C THR A 320 11.54 27.01 -13.46
N ALA A 321 11.67 27.96 -14.39
CA ALA A 321 11.45 27.74 -15.82
C ALA A 321 12.45 26.74 -16.42
N ALA A 322 13.72 26.84 -16.06
CA ALA A 322 14.75 25.86 -16.45
C ALA A 322 14.48 24.47 -15.86
N GLY A 323 13.97 24.41 -14.63
CA GLY A 323 13.50 23.18 -14.02
C GLY A 323 12.35 22.53 -14.80
N TRP A 324 11.38 23.32 -15.27
CA TRP A 324 10.24 22.82 -16.05
C TRP A 324 10.62 22.37 -17.45
N PHE A 325 11.51 23.10 -18.13
CA PHE A 325 12.05 22.66 -19.42
C PHE A 325 12.76 21.31 -19.28
N ALA A 326 13.63 21.16 -18.28
CA ALA A 326 14.35 19.90 -18.05
C ALA A 326 13.40 18.74 -17.69
N ALA A 327 12.36 19.01 -16.89
CA ALA A 327 11.33 18.02 -16.59
C ALA A 327 10.54 17.61 -17.84
N ALA A 328 10.12 18.58 -18.66
CA ALA A 328 9.44 18.35 -19.94
C ALA A 328 10.31 17.55 -20.91
N GLU A 329 11.60 17.89 -21.03
CA GLU A 329 12.57 17.16 -21.85
C GLU A 329 12.68 15.71 -21.39
N ALA A 330 12.81 15.47 -20.08
CA ALA A 330 12.88 14.11 -19.54
C ALA A 330 11.62 13.29 -19.89
N ARG A 331 10.42 13.89 -19.79
CA ARG A 331 9.17 13.22 -20.16
C ARG A 331 9.09 12.88 -21.64
N LEU A 332 9.53 13.80 -22.49
CA LEU A 332 9.53 13.58 -23.93
C LEU A 332 10.60 12.57 -24.36
N LEU A 333 11.75 12.52 -23.67
CA LEU A 333 12.78 11.53 -23.91
C LEU A 333 12.30 10.10 -23.63
N VAL A 334 11.43 9.88 -22.64
CA VAL A 334 10.77 8.57 -22.44
C VAL A 334 10.04 8.14 -23.71
N GLU A 335 9.23 9.04 -24.28
CA GLU A 335 8.46 8.75 -25.49
C GLU A 335 9.36 8.56 -26.73
N ILE A 336 10.51 9.23 -26.78
CA ILE A 336 11.51 9.06 -27.84
C ILE A 336 12.22 7.72 -27.72
N VAL A 337 12.62 7.30 -26.50
CA VAL A 337 13.25 6.00 -26.25
C VAL A 337 12.35 4.85 -26.73
N ASP A 338 11.05 4.93 -26.41
CA ASP A 338 10.04 3.91 -26.72
C ASP A 338 9.51 3.99 -28.17
N ALA A 339 9.83 5.07 -28.90
CA ALA A 339 9.33 5.33 -30.25
C ALA A 339 9.43 4.15 -31.25
N PRO A 340 10.53 3.37 -31.31
CA PRO A 340 10.60 2.22 -32.18
C PRO A 340 9.66 1.07 -31.79
N GLU A 341 9.58 0.74 -30.50
CA GLU A 341 8.74 -0.34 -30.00
C GLU A 341 7.27 -0.01 -30.25
N ARG A 342 6.88 1.24 -29.94
CA ARG A 342 5.53 1.74 -30.24
C ARG A 342 5.19 1.67 -31.72
N ALA A 343 6.11 2.05 -32.60
CA ALA A 343 5.89 1.95 -34.04
C ALA A 343 5.70 0.48 -34.48
N ALA A 344 6.50 -0.44 -33.95
CA ALA A 344 6.34 -1.87 -34.23
C ALA A 344 4.98 -2.39 -33.74
N GLU A 345 4.58 -2.06 -32.51
CA GLU A 345 3.28 -2.42 -31.95
C GLU A 345 2.12 -1.94 -32.80
N ILE A 346 2.15 -0.68 -33.27
CA ILE A 346 1.08 -0.12 -34.10
C ILE A 346 1.02 -0.82 -35.46
N ASN A 347 2.18 -1.07 -36.08
CA ASN A 347 2.27 -1.77 -37.35
C ASN A 347 1.80 -3.23 -37.25
N ASP A 348 1.97 -3.87 -36.08
CA ASP A 348 1.58 -5.26 -35.81
C ASP A 348 0.13 -5.44 -35.34
N ARG A 349 -0.69 -4.37 -35.33
CA ARG A 349 -2.13 -4.41 -34.99
C ARG A 349 -3.01 -5.23 -35.94
N GLY A 350 -2.44 -5.86 -36.96
CA GLY A 350 -3.16 -6.66 -37.94
C GLY A 350 -4.27 -5.87 -38.63
N PRO A 351 -5.56 -6.26 -38.49
CA PRO A 351 -6.67 -5.56 -39.16
C PRO A 351 -6.91 -4.14 -38.65
N PHE A 352 -6.35 -3.77 -37.49
CA PHE A 352 -6.48 -2.43 -36.92
C PHE A 352 -5.27 -1.54 -37.21
N ALA A 353 -4.26 -2.04 -37.92
CA ALA A 353 -3.12 -1.23 -38.33
C ALA A 353 -3.57 -0.12 -39.31
N PRO A 354 -2.95 1.07 -39.26
CA PRO A 354 -3.25 2.13 -40.22
C PRO A 354 -2.84 1.73 -41.64
N ASP A 355 -3.35 2.44 -42.64
CA ASP A 355 -3.14 2.17 -44.08
C ASP A 355 -1.74 2.56 -44.60
N PHE A 356 -0.80 2.83 -43.69
CA PHE A 356 0.59 3.16 -43.99
C PHE A 356 1.52 2.56 -42.94
N VAL A 357 2.80 2.40 -43.30
CA VAL A 357 3.82 1.96 -42.34
C VAL A 357 4.15 3.11 -41.41
N VAL A 358 3.84 2.94 -40.13
CA VAL A 358 4.07 3.93 -39.08
C VAL A 358 5.58 4.07 -38.85
N PRO A 359 6.16 5.28 -38.98
CA PRO A 359 7.56 5.53 -38.63
C PRO A 359 7.73 5.48 -37.12
N TRP A 360 8.95 5.68 -36.61
CA TRP A 360 9.14 5.83 -35.17
C TRP A 360 8.36 7.04 -34.68
N VAL A 361 7.54 6.86 -33.65
CA VAL A 361 6.60 7.90 -33.19
C VAL A 361 6.65 8.10 -31.68
N ALA A 362 6.67 9.37 -31.27
CA ALA A 362 6.58 9.78 -29.88
C ALA A 362 5.23 10.46 -29.62
N ALA A 363 4.56 10.08 -28.53
CA ALA A 363 3.30 10.68 -28.11
C ALA A 363 3.57 11.89 -27.20
N VAL A 364 3.70 13.09 -27.79
CA VAL A 364 3.95 14.34 -27.05
C VAL A 364 2.81 14.61 -26.06
N GLY A 365 1.57 14.26 -26.42
CA GLY A 365 0.42 14.35 -25.51
C GLY A 365 0.62 13.53 -24.23
N ALA A 366 1.21 12.33 -24.33
CA ALA A 366 1.52 11.50 -23.17
C ALA A 366 2.60 12.13 -22.29
N ALA A 367 3.66 12.70 -22.88
CA ALA A 367 4.69 13.44 -22.13
C ALA A 367 4.10 14.65 -21.39
N ARG A 368 3.17 15.37 -22.03
CA ARG A 368 2.45 16.50 -21.43
C ARG A 368 1.56 16.08 -20.27
N SER A 369 0.73 15.05 -20.46
CA SER A 369 -0.11 14.50 -19.38
C SER A 369 0.73 13.99 -18.22
N ALA A 370 1.87 13.35 -18.50
CA ALA A 370 2.80 12.92 -17.47
C ALA A 370 3.38 14.10 -16.68
N LEU A 371 3.76 15.19 -17.36
CA LEU A 371 4.24 16.40 -16.67
C LEU A 371 3.12 17.09 -15.88
N ASP A 372 1.90 17.18 -16.42
CA ASP A 372 0.74 17.72 -15.70
C ASP A 372 0.44 16.92 -14.42
N ASP A 373 0.43 15.58 -14.53
CA ASP A 373 0.24 14.68 -13.39
C ASP A 373 1.35 14.88 -12.34
N GLU A 374 2.60 15.12 -12.77
CA GLU A 374 3.73 15.43 -11.89
C GLU A 374 3.60 16.78 -11.18
N LEU A 375 3.31 17.84 -11.93
CA LEU A 375 3.15 19.19 -11.40
C LEU A 375 1.97 19.23 -10.41
N THR A 376 0.87 18.57 -10.77
CA THR A 376 -0.30 18.38 -9.90
C THR A 376 0.06 17.60 -8.64
N TRP A 377 0.83 16.51 -8.76
CA TRP A 377 1.32 15.74 -7.62
C TRP A 377 2.14 16.61 -6.67
N ARG A 378 3.04 17.44 -7.23
CA ARG A 378 3.88 18.39 -6.48
C ARG A 378 3.10 19.59 -5.91
N GLY A 379 1.83 19.77 -6.30
CA GLY A 379 0.98 20.86 -5.82
C GLY A 379 1.29 22.20 -6.48
N VAL A 380 1.84 22.18 -7.69
CA VAL A 380 2.12 23.38 -8.48
C VAL A 380 0.78 23.92 -9.03
N GLY A 381 0.54 25.23 -8.86
CA GLY A 381 -0.63 25.90 -9.42
C GLY A 381 -0.54 25.99 -10.94
N ASP A 382 -1.68 25.95 -11.63
CA ASP A 382 -1.76 25.99 -13.11
C ASP A 382 -0.92 24.91 -13.81
N ALA A 383 -0.78 23.74 -13.17
CA ALA A 383 0.00 22.60 -13.62
C ALA A 383 -0.22 22.26 -15.11
N ARG A 384 -1.48 22.20 -15.55
CA ARG A 384 -1.82 21.90 -16.95
C ARG A 384 -1.23 22.89 -17.93
N THR A 385 -1.41 24.19 -17.69
CA THR A 385 -0.88 25.24 -18.57
C THR A 385 0.64 25.24 -18.57
N LEU A 386 1.27 25.08 -17.39
CA LEU A 386 2.72 24.98 -17.29
C LEU A 386 3.27 23.76 -18.03
N ALA A 387 2.60 22.61 -17.95
CA ALA A 387 2.99 21.41 -18.69
C ALA A 387 2.80 21.60 -20.21
N GLU A 388 1.70 22.22 -20.63
CA GLU A 388 1.42 22.61 -22.02
C GLU A 388 2.56 23.48 -22.56
N ASP A 389 2.88 24.57 -21.88
CA ASP A 389 3.92 25.54 -22.30
C ASP A 389 5.32 24.92 -22.30
N ALA A 390 5.69 24.20 -21.23
CA ALA A 390 7.02 23.62 -21.11
C ALA A 390 7.27 22.52 -22.16
N VAL A 391 6.29 21.65 -22.41
CA VAL A 391 6.42 20.63 -23.46
C VAL A 391 6.43 21.25 -24.86
N ALA A 392 5.61 22.29 -25.10
CA ALA A 392 5.63 23.01 -26.37
C ALA A 392 7.01 23.59 -26.69
N LEU A 393 7.67 24.22 -25.71
CA LEU A 393 9.04 24.75 -25.86
C LEU A 393 10.05 23.66 -26.24
N VAL A 394 9.99 22.49 -25.59
CA VAL A 394 10.88 21.36 -25.92
C VAL A 394 10.60 20.85 -27.33
N VAL A 395 9.32 20.72 -27.72
CA VAL A 395 8.92 20.24 -29.04
C VAL A 395 9.37 21.19 -30.14
N GLU A 396 9.16 22.50 -29.98
CA GLU A 396 9.61 23.52 -30.94
C GLU A 396 11.14 23.47 -31.12
N TRP A 397 11.88 23.30 -30.02
CA TRP A 397 13.33 23.15 -30.08
C TRP A 397 13.75 21.86 -30.77
N LEU A 398 13.14 20.71 -30.43
CA LEU A 398 13.43 19.42 -31.04
C LEU A 398 13.06 19.35 -32.52
N GLU A 399 11.99 20.03 -32.93
CA GLU A 399 11.64 20.22 -34.34
C GLU A 399 12.70 21.06 -35.07
N ALA A 400 13.12 22.18 -34.48
CA ALA A 400 14.13 23.06 -35.08
C ALA A 400 15.49 22.36 -35.30
N VAL A 401 15.87 21.43 -34.42
CA VAL A 401 17.10 20.62 -34.55
C VAL A 401 16.89 19.34 -35.36
N GLY A 402 15.64 19.06 -35.76
CA GLY A 402 15.24 17.98 -36.65
C GLY A 402 15.09 16.61 -35.99
N VAL A 403 15.01 16.54 -34.66
CA VAL A 403 14.74 15.31 -33.89
C VAL A 403 13.29 14.89 -34.05
N LEU A 404 12.37 15.85 -33.98
CA LEU A 404 10.93 15.65 -34.20
C LEU A 404 10.50 16.22 -35.55
N ARG A 405 9.53 15.57 -36.18
CA ARG A 405 8.85 16.08 -37.38
C ARG A 405 7.34 15.93 -37.25
N PRO A 406 6.55 16.94 -37.67
CA PRO A 406 5.11 16.84 -37.62
C PRO A 406 4.61 15.80 -38.64
N LEU A 407 3.70 14.95 -38.20
CA LEU A 407 2.95 14.06 -39.10
C LEU A 407 1.88 14.85 -39.85
N SER A 408 1.57 14.46 -41.09
CA SER A 408 0.44 15.04 -41.82
C SER A 408 -0.88 14.74 -41.11
N ASP A 409 -1.86 15.63 -41.25
CA ASP A 409 -3.19 15.48 -40.62
C ASP A 409 -3.82 14.11 -40.91
N GLY A 410 -3.75 13.66 -42.17
CA GLY A 410 -4.27 12.35 -42.57
C GLY A 410 -3.57 11.16 -41.89
N ARG A 411 -2.26 11.24 -41.64
CA ARG A 411 -1.53 10.20 -40.89
C ARG A 411 -1.91 10.21 -39.41
N ARG A 412 -2.09 11.39 -38.82
CA ARG A 412 -2.55 11.53 -37.43
C ARG A 412 -3.96 10.97 -37.25
N ASP A 413 -4.87 11.28 -38.17
CA ASP A 413 -6.23 10.74 -38.15
C ASP A 413 -6.25 9.22 -38.31
N ALA A 414 -5.43 8.65 -39.20
CA ALA A 414 -5.32 7.21 -39.37
C ALA A 414 -4.73 6.50 -38.12
N LEU A 415 -3.74 7.10 -37.44
CA LEU A 415 -3.23 6.60 -36.16
C LEU A 415 -4.30 6.61 -35.07
N ARG A 416 -5.08 7.68 -34.99
CA ARG A 416 -6.19 7.81 -34.03
C ARG A 416 -7.27 6.77 -34.27
N GLU A 417 -7.64 6.55 -35.53
CA GLU A 417 -8.63 5.53 -35.89
C GLU A 417 -8.13 4.13 -35.54
N SER A 418 -6.87 3.83 -35.87
CA SER A 418 -6.19 2.60 -35.48
C SER A 418 -6.20 2.39 -33.96
N GLY A 419 -5.84 3.43 -33.19
CA GLY A 419 -5.82 3.38 -31.73
C GLY A 419 -7.20 3.15 -31.13
N ARG A 420 -8.22 3.86 -31.64
CA ARG A 420 -9.61 3.66 -31.21
C ARG A 420 -10.09 2.24 -31.52
N ALA A 421 -9.84 1.75 -32.73
CA ALA A 421 -10.26 0.41 -33.15
C ALA A 421 -9.60 -0.68 -32.29
N GLN A 422 -8.31 -0.56 -32.00
CA GLN A 422 -7.60 -1.48 -31.11
C GLN A 422 -8.19 -1.47 -29.68
N ARG A 423 -8.38 -0.28 -29.09
CA ARG A 423 -8.95 -0.16 -27.73
C ARG A 423 -10.37 -0.73 -27.64
N SER A 424 -11.22 -0.45 -28.63
CA SER A 424 -12.57 -1.02 -28.70
C SER A 424 -12.57 -2.55 -28.89
N HIS A 425 -11.53 -3.11 -29.52
CA HIS A 425 -11.36 -4.55 -29.62
C HIS A 425 -10.95 -5.18 -28.28
N ASP A 426 -9.97 -4.59 -27.60
CA ASP A 426 -9.42 -5.10 -26.35
C ASP A 426 -10.41 -4.98 -25.19
N ASP A 427 -11.14 -3.85 -25.12
CA ASP A 427 -12.18 -3.58 -24.12
C ASP A 427 -13.50 -3.15 -24.78
N PRO A 428 -14.30 -4.11 -25.27
CA PRO A 428 -15.53 -3.80 -25.98
C PRO A 428 -16.57 -3.13 -25.07
N PRO A 429 -17.33 -2.13 -25.57
CA PRO A 429 -18.25 -1.33 -24.76
C PRO A 429 -19.28 -2.13 -23.95
N GLU A 430 -19.63 -3.34 -24.42
CA GLU A 430 -20.57 -4.23 -23.74
C GLU A 430 -20.03 -4.81 -22.44
N ARG A 431 -18.71 -4.82 -22.24
CA ARG A 431 -18.05 -5.25 -21.00
C ARG A 431 -17.94 -4.13 -19.96
N TRP A 432 -18.29 -2.89 -20.33
CA TRP A 432 -18.13 -1.76 -19.44
C TRP A 432 -19.13 -1.82 -18.26
N PRO A 433 -18.70 -1.44 -17.05
CA PRO A 433 -19.58 -1.41 -15.89
C PRO A 433 -20.72 -0.40 -16.09
N ARG A 434 -21.97 -0.79 -15.80
CA ARG A 434 -23.12 0.13 -15.87
C ARG A 434 -23.10 1.14 -14.72
N GLY A 435 -23.44 2.41 -14.98
CA GLY A 435 -23.49 3.50 -13.98
C GLY A 435 -22.57 4.67 -14.36
N LEU A 436 -22.12 5.48 -13.38
CA LEU A 436 -21.14 6.57 -13.62
C LEU A 436 -19.93 6.08 -14.44
N ALA A 437 -19.50 4.83 -14.21
CA ALA A 437 -18.45 4.12 -14.95
C ALA A 437 -18.67 3.99 -16.48
N GLY A 438 -19.92 4.08 -16.95
CA GLY A 438 -20.27 4.12 -18.38
C GLY A 438 -20.26 5.52 -19.00
N GLU A 439 -20.14 6.59 -18.20
CA GLU A 439 -19.88 7.97 -18.66
C GLU A 439 -18.36 8.27 -18.73
N TYR A 440 -17.53 7.56 -17.95
CA TYR A 440 -16.06 7.60 -18.04
C TYR A 440 -15.42 7.23 -19.38
N PRO A 441 -16.01 6.40 -20.27
CA PRO A 441 -15.35 6.04 -21.51
C PRO A 441 -15.23 7.20 -22.48
N ALA A 442 -16.18 8.13 -22.49
CA ALA A 442 -16.05 9.37 -23.27
C ALA A 442 -14.88 10.22 -22.75
N MET A 443 -14.66 10.24 -21.43
CA MET A 443 -13.50 10.93 -20.82
C MET A 443 -12.18 10.20 -21.10
N ALA A 444 -12.18 8.86 -21.07
CA ALA A 444 -11.01 8.05 -21.44
C ALA A 444 -10.67 8.21 -22.94
N GLU A 445 -11.68 8.22 -23.81
CA GLU A 445 -11.51 8.51 -25.24
C GLU A 445 -11.05 9.95 -25.50
N MET A 446 -11.46 10.91 -24.68
CA MET A 446 -10.91 12.28 -24.74
C MET A 446 -9.43 12.30 -24.36
N ARG A 447 -9.04 11.63 -23.26
CA ARG A 447 -7.62 11.54 -22.83
C ARG A 447 -6.76 10.82 -23.87
N HIS A 448 -7.21 9.67 -24.35
CA HIS A 448 -6.52 8.96 -25.43
C HIS A 448 -6.53 9.75 -26.74
N GLY A 449 -7.58 10.53 -26.99
CA GLY A 449 -7.63 11.48 -28.08
C GLY A 449 -6.50 12.51 -27.98
N GLU A 450 -6.35 13.17 -26.83
CA GLU A 450 -5.26 14.12 -26.56
C GLU A 450 -3.87 13.48 -26.75
N GLU A 451 -3.69 12.24 -26.29
CA GLU A 451 -2.45 11.46 -26.46
C GLU A 451 -2.19 11.08 -27.93
N ASP A 452 -3.24 10.69 -28.67
CA ASP A 452 -3.16 10.27 -30.09
C ASP A 452 -2.97 11.50 -31.04
N PHE A 453 -3.53 12.67 -30.71
CA PHE A 453 -3.51 13.89 -31.56
C PHE A 453 -2.13 14.53 -31.70
N ASP A 454 -1.33 14.46 -30.64
CA ASP A 454 -0.02 15.08 -30.56
C ASP A 454 1.10 14.04 -30.73
N THR A 455 0.95 13.20 -31.76
CA THR A 455 1.98 12.23 -32.15
C THR A 455 2.93 12.84 -33.18
N TRP A 456 4.24 12.70 -32.93
CA TRP A 456 5.31 13.23 -33.78
C TRP A 456 6.20 12.11 -34.31
N GLU A 457 6.72 12.28 -35.54
CA GLU A 457 7.73 11.39 -36.09
C GLU A 457 9.08 11.67 -35.40
N VAL A 458 9.72 10.63 -34.89
CA VAL A 458 11.09 10.68 -34.36
C VAL A 458 12.06 10.35 -35.47
N VAL A 459 13.02 11.24 -35.71
CA VAL A 459 14.08 11.06 -36.71
C VAL A 459 15.33 10.46 -36.04
N PRO A 460 15.61 9.16 -36.19
CA PRO A 460 16.60 8.47 -35.33
C PRO A 460 18.01 9.05 -35.46
N THR A 461 18.41 9.41 -36.68
CA THR A 461 19.74 9.99 -36.96
C THR A 461 19.93 11.37 -36.34
N ALA A 462 18.86 12.16 -36.19
CA ALA A 462 18.93 13.44 -35.52
C ALA A 462 18.89 13.25 -33.99
N ALA A 463 18.03 12.34 -33.51
CA ALA A 463 17.94 11.96 -32.10
C ALA A 463 19.30 11.49 -31.56
N LEU A 464 20.00 10.58 -32.25
CA LEU A 464 21.34 10.11 -31.84
C LEU A 464 22.41 11.19 -31.86
N ARG A 465 22.24 12.25 -32.66
CA ARG A 465 23.17 13.39 -32.71
C ARG A 465 22.99 14.31 -31.51
N VAL A 466 21.74 14.52 -31.09
CA VAL A 466 21.37 15.37 -29.95
C VAL A 466 21.55 14.62 -28.63
N TYR A 467 21.21 13.32 -28.62
CA TYR A 467 21.23 12.43 -27.47
C TYR A 467 22.01 11.14 -27.80
N PRO A 468 23.35 11.16 -27.76
CA PRO A 468 24.15 9.97 -28.08
C PRO A 468 23.89 8.77 -27.16
N GLY A 469 23.42 9.02 -25.93
CA GLY A 469 23.05 7.96 -24.97
C GLY A 469 21.97 7.01 -25.48
N LEU A 470 21.09 7.47 -26.39
CA LEU A 470 20.05 6.64 -27.00
C LEU A 470 20.62 5.45 -27.79
N ALA A 471 21.89 5.50 -28.19
CA ALA A 471 22.54 4.38 -28.87
C ALA A 471 22.56 3.10 -28.02
N GLY A 472 22.65 3.22 -26.68
CA GLY A 472 22.58 2.09 -25.76
C GLY A 472 21.19 1.49 -25.71
N GLU A 473 20.17 2.33 -25.56
CA GLU A 473 18.75 1.93 -25.50
C GLU A 473 18.29 1.28 -26.82
N TRP A 474 18.74 1.81 -27.96
CA TRP A 474 18.33 1.34 -29.28
C TRP A 474 19.21 0.24 -29.87
N ALA A 475 20.21 -0.25 -29.13
CA ALA A 475 21.17 -1.23 -29.63
C ALA A 475 20.53 -2.56 -30.11
N GLY A 476 19.34 -2.91 -29.58
CA GLY A 476 18.57 -4.10 -29.99
C GLY A 476 17.56 -3.87 -31.12
N VAL A 477 17.32 -2.62 -31.50
CA VAL A 477 16.18 -2.19 -32.36
C VAL A 477 16.56 -2.11 -33.84
N THR A 478 17.84 -2.26 -34.18
CA THR A 478 18.42 -2.01 -35.51
C THR A 478 17.83 -2.86 -36.66
N ALA A 479 16.97 -3.83 -36.37
CA ALA A 479 16.27 -4.64 -37.37
C ALA A 479 15.14 -3.90 -38.13
N TYR A 480 14.67 -2.74 -37.64
CA TYR A 480 13.49 -2.04 -38.17
C TYR A 480 13.74 -0.64 -38.76
N LEU A 481 14.97 -0.30 -39.12
CA LEU A 481 15.21 0.95 -39.86
C LEU A 481 14.55 0.88 -41.25
N PRO A 482 13.55 1.71 -41.58
CA PRO A 482 13.08 1.81 -42.96
C PRO A 482 14.24 2.37 -43.79
N VAL A 483 14.54 1.70 -44.90
CA VAL A 483 15.53 2.15 -45.88
C VAL A 483 15.02 3.46 -46.48
N VAL A 484 15.51 4.59 -45.97
CA VAL A 484 15.31 5.92 -46.54
C VAL A 484 16.53 6.25 -47.39
N ASP A 485 16.68 5.56 -48.51
CA ASP A 485 17.35 6.10 -49.71
C ASP A 485 17.17 5.10 -50.86
N GLY A 486 16.56 5.56 -51.95
CA GLY A 486 16.09 4.76 -53.09
C GLY A 486 17.20 4.09 -53.91
N SER A 487 17.92 3.13 -53.33
CA SER A 487 18.79 2.22 -54.07
C SER A 487 18.19 0.81 -54.11
N VAL A 488 18.00 0.33 -55.34
CA VAL A 488 17.41 -0.97 -55.69
C VAL A 488 18.28 -2.10 -55.14
N ALA A 489 17.72 -2.94 -54.27
CA ALA A 489 18.22 -4.30 -54.07
C ALA A 489 17.35 -5.26 -54.90
N GLY A 490 18.01 -5.95 -55.83
CA GLY A 490 17.43 -6.92 -56.78
C GLY A 490 16.83 -8.18 -56.12
N PRO A 491 16.43 -9.16 -56.95
CA PRO A 491 15.26 -9.99 -56.71
C PRO A 491 15.40 -10.90 -55.48
N ARG A 492 14.31 -11.00 -54.70
CA ARG A 492 14.11 -12.04 -53.70
C ARG A 492 14.24 -13.41 -54.38
N VAL A 493 15.28 -14.14 -54.02
CA VAL A 493 15.38 -15.59 -54.29
C VAL A 493 14.29 -16.26 -53.44
N PRO A 494 13.29 -16.95 -54.02
CA PRO A 494 12.33 -17.72 -53.24
C PRO A 494 13.03 -18.94 -52.61
N PRO A 495 12.61 -19.38 -51.40
CA PRO A 495 13.16 -20.58 -50.78
C PRO A 495 12.88 -21.82 -51.66
N PRO A 496 13.78 -22.81 -51.70
CA PRO A 496 13.61 -23.97 -52.55
C PRO A 496 12.41 -24.81 -52.07
N ASP A 497 11.50 -25.09 -53.00
CA ASP A 497 10.40 -26.02 -52.83
C ASP A 497 10.89 -27.34 -52.23
N THR A 498 10.27 -27.77 -51.13
CA THR A 498 10.39 -29.15 -50.65
C THR A 498 9.20 -29.92 -51.20
N PRO A 499 9.38 -30.95 -52.05
CA PRO A 499 8.28 -31.81 -52.44
C PRO A 499 7.99 -32.83 -51.32
N ALA A 500 6.77 -33.35 -51.34
CA ALA A 500 6.16 -34.28 -50.38
C ALA A 500 7.00 -35.51 -50.02
#